data_AF-A0A139NUN4-F1
#
_entry.id   AF-A0A139NUN4-F1
#
_cell.length_a   1.000
_cell.length_b   1.000
_cell.length_c   1.000
_cell.angle_alpha   90.00
_cell.angle_beta   90.00
_cell.angle_gamma   90.00
#
_symmetry.space_group_name_H-M   'P 1'
#
loop_
_entity.id
_entity.type
_entity.pdbx_description
1 polymer ?
#
loop_
_entity_poly.entity_id
_entity_poly.type
_entity_poly.pdbx_seq_one_letter_code
_entity_poly.pdbx_strand_id
1 'polypeptide(L)'
;MTNFIGLSDFFMQHPLIVLTLLAHVLADFQLQSQKMADLKVRHLKVLIRHLALVFLPLLILAVFLPAYSLFFALVWISHAVIDLLKYRLNALVVRQRWHKAAFLLDQFLHTVFILLFYFLLLGGKANLPNWLTERYQLFQALLFLALTGKPVNILFKLFFSKYQAGDNHEETIAGAGAMIGILERLMMGLSLIFGQFTSIGLVFTAKSIARYNKISESQSFAEYYLIGSLFSMISVLLVYALLYW
;
A
#
# COMPACT_ATOMS: atom_id res chain seq x y z
N MET A 1 -16.07 16.63 -19.11
CA MET A 1 -14.79 15.99 -18.76
C MET A 1 -15.13 14.57 -18.36
N THR A 2 -14.64 13.58 -19.10
CA THR A 2 -15.01 12.18 -18.95
C THR A 2 -14.34 11.61 -17.70
N ASN A 3 -15.11 11.32 -16.65
CA ASN A 3 -14.66 10.54 -15.49
C ASN A 3 -14.10 9.22 -16.03
N PHE A 4 -12.78 9.10 -16.07
CA PHE A 4 -12.16 7.85 -16.50
C PHE A 4 -12.43 6.86 -15.37
N ILE A 5 -13.46 6.02 -15.56
CA ILE A 5 -13.77 4.80 -14.78
C ILE A 5 -14.68 5.02 -13.54
N GLY A 6 -14.96 6.25 -13.10
CA GLY A 6 -15.94 6.51 -12.01
C GLY A 6 -15.57 5.92 -10.65
N LEU A 7 -14.31 5.48 -10.49
CA LEU A 7 -13.79 4.91 -9.25
C LEU A 7 -13.54 5.97 -8.18
N SER A 8 -13.11 7.18 -8.57
CA SER A 8 -13.05 8.30 -7.63
C SER A 8 -14.43 8.60 -7.03
N ASP A 9 -15.47 8.67 -7.88
CA ASP A 9 -16.86 8.86 -7.43
C ASP A 9 -17.29 7.75 -6.46
N PHE A 10 -16.93 6.50 -6.77
CA PHE A 10 -17.18 5.37 -5.88
C PHE A 10 -16.57 5.57 -4.50
N PHE A 11 -15.27 5.90 -4.42
CA PHE A 11 -14.62 6.11 -3.13
C PHE A 11 -15.19 7.32 -2.38
N MET A 12 -15.60 8.37 -3.09
CA MET A 12 -16.25 9.55 -2.49
C MET A 12 -17.61 9.20 -1.87
N GLN A 13 -18.38 8.34 -2.54
CA GLN A 13 -19.70 7.89 -2.06
C GLN A 13 -19.61 6.84 -0.94
N HIS A 14 -18.47 6.17 -0.80
CA HIS A 14 -18.27 5.09 0.18
C HIS A 14 -17.11 5.35 1.16
N PRO A 15 -17.22 6.39 2.01
CA PRO A 15 -16.16 6.79 2.96
C PRO A 15 -15.77 5.70 3.98
N LEU A 16 -16.69 4.80 4.34
CA LEU A 16 -16.41 3.69 5.25
C LEU A 16 -15.42 2.67 4.63
N ILE A 17 -15.47 2.48 3.30
CA ILE A 17 -14.50 1.64 2.58
C ILE A 17 -13.11 2.29 2.67
N VAL A 18 -13.00 3.60 2.44
CA VAL A 18 -11.73 4.33 2.52
C VAL A 18 -11.09 4.21 3.90
N LEU A 19 -11.86 4.37 4.97
CA LEU A 19 -11.38 4.18 6.34
C LEU A 19 -10.88 2.76 6.60
N THR A 20 -11.62 1.77 6.13
CA THR A 20 -11.30 0.36 6.38
C THR A 20 -10.09 -0.09 5.56
N LEU A 21 -9.97 0.37 4.32
CA LEU A 21 -8.78 0.18 3.49
C LEU A 21 -7.56 0.89 4.10
N LEU A 22 -7.73 2.11 4.62
CA LEU A 22 -6.65 2.81 5.31
C LEU A 22 -6.19 2.01 6.55
N ALA A 23 -7.12 1.51 7.36
CA ALA A 23 -6.81 0.66 8.51
C ALA A 23 -6.06 -0.62 8.09
N HIS A 24 -6.52 -1.29 7.04
CA HIS A 24 -5.87 -2.48 6.47
C HIS A 24 -4.45 -2.18 6.01
N VAL A 25 -4.26 -1.17 5.16
CA VAL A 25 -2.95 -0.79 4.63
C VAL A 25 -2.00 -0.42 5.76
N LEU A 26 -2.44 0.41 6.71
CA LEU A 26 -1.63 0.80 7.87
C LEU A 26 -1.19 -0.43 8.68
N ALA A 27 -2.08 -1.39 8.93
CA ALA A 27 -1.76 -2.58 9.71
C ALA A 27 -0.76 -3.52 8.98
N ASP A 28 -1.04 -3.84 7.72
CA ASP A 28 -0.26 -4.82 6.94
C ASP A 28 1.09 -4.27 6.47
N PHE A 29 1.23 -2.95 6.32
CA PHE A 29 2.44 -2.35 5.74
C PHE A 29 3.15 -1.40 6.69
N GLN A 30 2.49 -0.36 7.20
CA GLN A 30 3.14 0.71 7.96
C GLN A 30 3.53 0.24 9.37
N LEU A 31 2.58 -0.36 10.09
CA LEU A 31 2.70 -0.80 11.48
C LEU A 31 3.40 -2.17 11.60
N GLN A 32 3.20 -3.05 10.63
CA GLN A 32 3.94 -4.31 10.56
C GLN A 32 5.43 -4.06 10.21
N SER A 33 6.33 -4.71 10.95
CA SER A 33 7.77 -4.73 10.62
C SER A 33 8.09 -5.83 9.62
N GLN A 34 9.17 -5.65 8.84
CA GLN A 34 9.65 -6.67 7.89
C GLN A 34 9.88 -8.02 8.59
N LYS A 35 10.52 -8.00 9.78
CA LYS A 35 10.75 -9.19 10.59
C LYS A 35 9.45 -9.91 10.96
N MET A 36 8.38 -9.17 11.28
CA MET A 36 7.08 -9.78 11.58
C MET A 36 6.45 -10.40 10.32
N ALA A 37 6.51 -9.72 9.18
CA ALA A 37 6.00 -10.22 7.90
C ALA A 37 6.68 -11.54 7.49
N ASP A 38 8.00 -11.64 7.65
CA ASP A 38 8.77 -12.83 7.30
C ASP A 38 8.51 -14.02 8.25
N LEU A 39 8.28 -13.73 9.53
CA LEU A 39 8.08 -14.75 10.57
C LEU A 39 6.63 -15.19 10.73
N LYS A 40 5.63 -14.36 10.39
CA LYS A 40 4.20 -14.70 10.58
C LYS A 40 3.76 -15.94 9.80
N VAL A 41 4.40 -16.22 8.67
CA VAL A 41 4.13 -17.41 7.84
C VAL A 41 4.78 -18.70 8.38
N ARG A 42 5.61 -18.62 9.43
CA ARG A 42 6.31 -19.77 10.04
C ARG A 42 6.00 -19.97 11.52
N HIS A 43 5.65 -18.91 12.24
CA HIS A 43 5.43 -18.96 13.68
C HIS A 43 4.04 -18.43 14.06
N LEU A 44 3.18 -19.31 14.55
CA LEU A 44 1.81 -18.97 14.97
C LEU A 44 1.78 -17.84 16.02
N LYS A 45 2.74 -17.78 16.95
CA LYS A 45 2.85 -16.69 17.93
C LYS A 45 3.04 -15.31 17.27
N VAL A 46 3.80 -15.26 16.17
CA VAL A 46 4.02 -14.01 15.42
C VAL A 46 2.78 -13.65 14.61
N LEU A 47 2.10 -14.65 14.03
CA LEU A 47 0.81 -14.46 13.38
C LEU A 47 -0.23 -13.87 14.36
N ILE A 48 -0.38 -14.43 15.57
CA ILE A 48 -1.31 -13.90 16.58
C ILE A 48 -0.99 -12.44 16.94
N ARG A 49 0.30 -12.10 17.11
CA ARG A 49 0.72 -10.70 17.36
C ARG A 49 0.34 -9.77 16.20
N HIS A 50 0.46 -10.24 14.97
CA HIS A 50 0.03 -9.48 13.81
C HIS A 50 -1.49 -9.30 13.77
N LEU A 51 -2.27 -10.34 14.07
CA LEU A 51 -3.73 -10.23 14.13
C LEU A 51 -4.20 -9.27 15.22
N ALA A 52 -3.49 -9.19 16.35
CA ALA A 52 -3.75 -8.18 17.38
C ALA A 52 -3.42 -6.76 16.89
N LEU A 53 -2.36 -6.61 16.09
CA LEU A 53 -2.00 -5.33 15.47
C LEU A 53 -3.05 -4.89 14.45
N VAL A 54 -3.60 -5.81 13.65
CA VAL A 54 -4.70 -5.54 12.70
C VAL A 54 -6.02 -5.24 13.45
N PHE A 55 -6.25 -5.89 14.59
CA PHE A 55 -7.43 -5.66 15.41
C PHE A 55 -7.50 -4.21 15.93
N LEU A 56 -6.36 -3.62 16.31
CA LEU A 56 -6.31 -2.31 16.95
C LEU A 56 -6.96 -1.17 16.13
N PRO A 57 -6.60 -0.92 14.86
CA PRO A 57 -7.24 0.15 14.08
C PRO A 57 -8.72 -0.14 13.79
N LEU A 58 -9.11 -1.42 13.63
CA LEU A 58 -10.52 -1.79 13.46
C LEU A 58 -11.33 -1.60 14.74
N LEU A 59 -10.73 -1.86 15.91
CA LEU A 59 -11.33 -1.58 17.21
C LEU A 59 -11.53 -0.07 17.41
N ILE A 60 -10.54 0.75 17.05
CA ILE A 60 -10.68 2.22 17.09
C ILE A 60 -11.88 2.66 16.23
N LEU A 61 -11.98 2.16 15.00
CA LEU A 61 -13.12 2.45 14.13
C LEU A 61 -14.45 1.97 14.73
N ALA A 62 -14.49 0.79 15.35
CA ALA A 62 -15.68 0.27 16.00
C ALA A 62 -16.12 1.13 17.21
N VAL A 63 -15.18 1.68 17.97
CA VAL A 63 -15.48 2.58 19.10
C VAL A 63 -16.08 3.90 18.61
N PHE A 64 -15.52 4.49 17.55
CA PHE A 64 -16.04 5.74 16.99
C PHE A 64 -17.29 5.57 16.12
N LEU A 65 -17.51 4.38 15.57
CA LEU A 65 -18.61 4.05 14.68
C LEU A 65 -19.30 2.73 15.11
N PRO A 66 -19.92 2.69 16.30
CA PRO A 66 -20.43 1.45 16.89
C PRO A 66 -21.49 0.74 16.05
N ALA A 67 -22.25 1.47 15.24
CA ALA A 67 -23.24 0.91 14.32
C ALA A 67 -22.65 -0.07 13.28
N TYR A 68 -21.34 0.02 12.99
CA TYR A 68 -20.64 -0.83 12.03
C TYR A 68 -19.74 -1.88 12.70
N SER A 69 -19.88 -2.12 14.01
CA SER A 69 -19.05 -3.07 14.76
C SER A 69 -19.05 -4.48 14.18
N LEU A 70 -20.22 -4.97 13.71
CA LEU A 70 -20.32 -6.28 13.06
C LEU A 70 -19.50 -6.33 11.76
N PHE A 71 -19.55 -5.27 10.96
CA PHE A 71 -18.76 -5.15 9.73
C PHE A 71 -17.26 -5.21 10.04
N PHE A 72 -16.76 -4.42 11.00
CA PHE A 72 -15.34 -4.46 11.39
C PHE A 72 -14.92 -5.82 11.96
N ALA A 73 -15.80 -6.47 12.75
CA ALA A 73 -15.54 -7.80 13.28
C ALA A 73 -15.41 -8.84 12.16
N LEU A 74 -16.31 -8.84 11.17
CA LEU A 74 -16.21 -9.75 10.03
C LEU A 74 -14.98 -9.49 9.16
N VAL A 75 -14.62 -8.22 8.93
CA VAL A 75 -13.37 -7.85 8.24
C VAL A 75 -12.17 -8.44 8.99
N TRP A 76 -12.08 -8.24 10.31
CA TRP A 76 -11.01 -8.80 11.12
C TRP A 76 -10.98 -10.35 11.10
N ILE A 77 -12.14 -11.00 11.21
CA ILE A 77 -12.25 -12.47 11.12
C ILE A 77 -11.77 -12.96 9.75
N SER A 78 -12.19 -12.32 8.66
CA SER A 78 -11.73 -12.71 7.32
C SER A 78 -10.23 -12.52 7.14
N HIS A 79 -9.66 -11.43 7.67
CA HIS A 79 -8.22 -11.21 7.67
C HIS A 79 -7.50 -12.36 8.41
N ALA A 80 -7.97 -12.70 9.61
CA ALA A 80 -7.43 -13.81 10.39
C ALA A 80 -7.51 -15.15 9.66
N VAL A 81 -8.61 -15.44 8.96
CA VAL A 81 -8.78 -16.66 8.17
C VAL A 81 -7.82 -16.69 6.98
N ILE A 82 -7.66 -15.59 6.25
CA ILE A 82 -6.76 -15.48 5.10
C ILE A 82 -5.30 -15.69 5.55
N ASP A 83 -4.88 -14.99 6.59
CA ASP A 83 -3.51 -15.08 7.11
C ASP A 83 -3.22 -16.47 7.71
N LEU A 84 -4.20 -17.10 8.37
CA LEU A 84 -4.08 -18.48 8.86
C LEU A 84 -3.98 -19.48 7.70
N LEU A 85 -4.75 -19.31 6.63
CA LEU A 85 -4.67 -20.15 5.43
C LEU A 85 -3.30 -20.01 4.78
N LYS A 86 -2.78 -18.79 4.65
CA LYS A 86 -1.44 -18.52 4.14
C LYS A 86 -0.34 -19.15 5.01
N TYR A 87 -0.48 -19.09 6.34
CA TYR A 87 0.39 -19.80 7.27
C TYR A 87 0.38 -21.32 7.02
N ARG A 88 -0.81 -21.93 6.90
CA ARG A 88 -0.95 -23.39 6.66
C ARG A 88 -0.41 -23.83 5.31
N LEU A 89 -0.60 -23.02 4.27
CA LEU A 89 -0.17 -23.31 2.90
C LEU A 89 1.28 -22.89 2.62
N ASN A 90 1.99 -22.30 3.59
CA ASN A 90 3.33 -21.76 3.38
C ASN A 90 4.32 -22.80 2.82
N ALA A 91 4.24 -24.07 3.28
CA ALA A 91 5.09 -25.15 2.76
C ALA A 91 4.89 -25.39 1.25
N LEU A 92 3.64 -25.33 0.77
CA LEU A 92 3.31 -25.45 -0.65
C LEU A 92 3.76 -24.22 -1.44
N VAL A 93 3.56 -23.01 -0.90
CA VAL A 93 4.00 -21.76 -1.52
C VAL A 93 5.51 -21.75 -1.73
N VAL A 94 6.28 -22.18 -0.72
CA VAL A 94 7.75 -22.31 -0.80
C VAL A 94 8.13 -23.35 -1.84
N ARG A 95 7.53 -24.55 -1.80
CA ARG A 95 7.85 -25.65 -2.74
C ARG A 95 7.60 -25.27 -4.19
N GLN A 96 6.50 -24.58 -4.48
CA GLN A 96 6.12 -24.17 -5.83
C GLN A 96 6.70 -22.81 -6.26
N ARG A 97 7.47 -22.14 -5.39
CA ARG A 97 8.02 -20.78 -5.63
C ARG A 97 6.93 -19.73 -5.92
N TRP A 98 5.75 -19.89 -5.33
CA TRP A 98 4.56 -19.04 -5.56
C TRP A 98 4.52 -17.78 -4.67
N HIS A 99 5.65 -17.32 -4.13
CA HIS A 99 5.71 -16.18 -3.20
C HIS A 99 5.03 -14.91 -3.76
N LYS A 100 5.24 -14.62 -5.06
CA LYS A 100 4.63 -13.46 -5.72
C LYS A 100 3.12 -13.57 -5.81
N ALA A 101 2.64 -14.70 -6.31
CA ALA A 101 1.20 -14.98 -6.46
C ALA A 101 0.51 -15.01 -5.08
N ALA A 102 1.12 -15.64 -4.08
CA ALA A 102 0.59 -15.69 -2.72
C ALA A 102 0.48 -14.30 -2.09
N PHE A 103 1.44 -13.40 -2.33
CA PHE A 103 1.35 -12.01 -1.86
C PHE A 103 0.23 -11.23 -2.56
N LEU A 104 0.11 -11.33 -3.88
CA LEU A 104 -0.94 -10.63 -4.63
C LEU A 104 -2.34 -11.15 -4.28
N LEU A 105 -2.49 -12.48 -4.19
CA LEU A 105 -3.75 -13.12 -3.82
C LEU A 105 -4.19 -12.74 -2.40
N ASP A 106 -3.25 -12.69 -1.46
CA ASP A 106 -3.50 -12.26 -0.08
C ASP A 106 -4.08 -10.83 -0.02
N GLN A 107 -3.44 -9.86 -0.67
CA GLN A 107 -3.92 -8.48 -0.70
C GLN A 107 -5.24 -8.32 -1.47
N PHE A 108 -5.42 -9.09 -2.54
CA PHE A 108 -6.68 -9.14 -3.28
C PHE A 108 -7.82 -9.67 -2.41
N LEU A 109 -7.62 -10.80 -1.72
CA LEU A 109 -8.64 -11.39 -0.86
C LEU A 109 -9.03 -10.44 0.27
N HIS A 110 -8.08 -9.84 0.98
CA HIS A 110 -8.37 -8.87 2.05
C HIS A 110 -9.25 -7.71 1.53
N THR A 111 -8.90 -7.16 0.36
CA THR A 111 -9.68 -6.08 -0.27
C THR A 111 -11.08 -6.54 -0.67
N VAL A 112 -11.19 -7.74 -1.28
CA VAL A 112 -12.48 -8.32 -1.69
C VAL A 112 -13.39 -8.54 -0.50
N PHE A 113 -12.88 -9.07 0.62
CA PHE A 113 -13.72 -9.29 1.81
C PHE A 113 -14.17 -7.98 2.47
N ILE A 114 -13.35 -6.92 2.44
CA ILE A 114 -13.79 -5.58 2.85
C ILE A 114 -14.98 -5.10 2.01
N LEU A 115 -14.87 -5.19 0.68
CA LEU A 115 -15.97 -4.80 -0.22
C LEU A 115 -17.19 -5.70 -0.05
N LEU A 116 -16.99 -7.02 0.02
CA LEU A 116 -18.04 -8.01 0.15
C LEU A 116 -18.88 -7.76 1.40
N PHE A 117 -18.27 -7.61 2.57
CA PHE A 117 -19.02 -7.37 3.80
C PHE A 117 -19.67 -5.98 3.83
N TYR A 118 -19.05 -4.98 3.20
CA TYR A 118 -19.66 -3.66 3.06
C TYR A 118 -20.97 -3.75 2.28
N PHE A 119 -20.97 -4.40 1.12
CA PHE A 119 -22.18 -4.56 0.31
C PHE A 119 -23.21 -5.51 0.93
N LEU A 120 -22.78 -6.64 1.49
CA LEU A 120 -23.69 -7.62 2.09
C LEU A 120 -24.41 -7.10 3.33
N LEU A 121 -23.72 -6.36 4.21
CA LEU A 121 -24.30 -5.89 5.47
C LEU A 121 -24.98 -4.53 5.34
N LEU A 122 -24.44 -3.63 4.51
CA LEU A 122 -24.85 -2.22 4.47
C LEU A 122 -25.56 -1.85 3.16
N GLY A 123 -25.69 -2.78 2.21
CA GLY A 123 -26.36 -2.53 0.92
C GLY A 123 -25.70 -1.41 0.11
N GLY A 124 -24.41 -1.14 0.34
CA GLY A 124 -23.69 -0.03 -0.28
C GLY A 124 -23.96 1.35 0.32
N LYS A 125 -24.66 1.45 1.47
CA LYS A 125 -24.99 2.74 2.09
C LYS A 125 -24.57 2.75 3.56
N ALA A 126 -23.69 3.69 3.93
CA ALA A 126 -23.26 3.90 5.30
C ALA A 126 -23.50 5.36 5.70
N ASN A 127 -24.30 5.58 6.74
CA ASN A 127 -24.54 6.90 7.31
C ASN A 127 -23.43 7.22 8.32
N LEU A 128 -22.42 7.97 7.87
CA LEU A 128 -21.32 8.37 8.75
C LEU A 128 -21.64 9.70 9.45
N PRO A 129 -21.17 9.90 10.70
CA PRO A 129 -21.29 11.19 11.38
C PRO A 129 -20.67 12.34 10.58
N ASN A 130 -21.28 13.52 10.65
CA ASN A 130 -20.85 14.71 9.88
C ASN A 130 -19.37 15.04 10.07
N TRP A 131 -18.85 14.97 11.30
CA TRP A 131 -17.44 15.27 11.61
C TRP A 131 -16.45 14.41 10.81
N LEU A 132 -16.86 13.23 10.37
CA LEU A 132 -16.05 12.32 9.58
C LEU A 132 -16.27 12.56 8.07
N THR A 133 -17.52 12.75 7.65
CA THR A 133 -17.86 13.08 6.26
C THR A 133 -17.19 14.39 5.81
N GLU A 134 -17.20 15.41 6.66
CA GLU A 134 -16.53 16.71 6.42
C GLU A 134 -15.00 16.58 6.28
N ARG A 135 -14.41 15.52 6.86
CA ARG A 135 -12.96 15.25 6.82
C ARG A 135 -12.59 14.14 5.85
N TYR A 136 -13.51 13.72 4.99
CA TYR A 136 -13.30 12.62 4.05
C TYR A 136 -12.01 12.80 3.22
N GLN A 137 -11.77 14.00 2.67
CA GLN A 137 -10.60 14.30 1.85
C GLN A 137 -9.28 14.07 2.58
N LEU A 138 -9.24 14.27 3.90
CA LEU A 138 -8.07 13.97 4.72
C LEU A 138 -7.80 12.46 4.75
N PHE A 139 -8.82 11.64 5.00
CA PHE A 139 -8.68 10.18 5.03
C PHE A 139 -8.34 9.62 3.65
N GLN A 140 -8.91 10.18 2.59
CA GLN A 140 -8.56 9.86 1.21
C GLN A 140 -7.08 10.19 0.91
N ALA A 141 -6.59 11.35 1.34
CA ALA A 141 -5.18 11.72 1.22
C ALA A 141 -4.26 10.81 2.03
N LEU A 142 -4.65 10.45 3.26
CA LEU A 142 -3.91 9.48 4.07
C LEU A 142 -3.85 8.10 3.41
N LEU A 143 -4.95 7.63 2.81
CA LEU A 143 -4.98 6.37 2.06
C LEU A 143 -4.07 6.44 0.84
N PHE A 144 -4.16 7.52 0.06
CA PHE A 144 -3.28 7.78 -1.07
C PHE A 144 -1.81 7.68 -0.68
N LEU A 145 -1.39 8.44 0.34
CA LEU A 145 0.00 8.43 0.82
C LEU A 145 0.42 7.07 1.40
N ALA A 146 -0.50 6.37 2.08
CA ALA A 146 -0.24 5.05 2.63
C ALA A 146 -0.01 4.00 1.52
N LEU A 147 -0.83 4.02 0.46
CA LEU A 147 -0.70 3.15 -0.70
C LEU A 147 0.60 3.42 -1.45
N THR A 148 0.93 4.69 -1.70
CA THR A 148 2.16 5.07 -2.41
C THR A 148 3.43 4.87 -1.57
N GLY A 149 3.33 4.58 -0.27
CA GLY A 149 4.48 4.40 0.62
C GLY A 149 5.16 3.03 0.50
N LYS A 150 5.04 2.23 1.56
CA LYS A 150 5.62 0.87 1.67
C LYS A 150 5.03 -0.14 0.67
N PRO A 151 3.72 -0.16 0.36
CA PRO A 151 3.16 -1.13 -0.60
C PRO A 151 3.87 -1.06 -1.97
N VAL A 152 4.04 0.14 -2.52
CA VAL A 152 4.78 0.34 -3.78
C VAL A 152 6.24 -0.10 -3.67
N ASN A 153 6.93 0.13 -2.54
CA ASN A 153 8.29 -0.39 -2.33
C ASN A 153 8.34 -1.93 -2.35
N ILE A 154 7.36 -2.59 -1.75
CA ILE A 154 7.28 -4.06 -1.73
C ILE A 154 6.99 -4.58 -3.14
N LEU A 155 6.03 -3.99 -3.84
CA LEU A 155 5.74 -4.34 -5.25
C LEU A 155 6.97 -4.17 -6.12
N PHE A 156 7.69 -3.06 -5.98
CA PHE A 156 8.92 -2.82 -6.71
C PHE A 156 9.94 -3.94 -6.46
N LYS A 157 10.22 -4.27 -5.19
CA LYS A 157 11.12 -5.38 -4.84
C LYS A 157 10.63 -6.73 -5.39
N LEU A 158 9.32 -6.98 -5.38
CA LEU A 158 8.74 -8.25 -5.82
C LEU A 158 8.92 -8.49 -7.33
N PHE A 159 8.81 -7.43 -8.14
CA PHE A 159 8.87 -7.53 -9.60
C PHE A 159 10.25 -7.20 -10.18
N PHE A 160 10.99 -6.28 -9.58
CA PHE A 160 12.16 -5.66 -10.20
C PHE A 160 13.47 -5.85 -9.44
N SER A 161 13.50 -6.54 -8.29
CA SER A 161 14.75 -6.82 -7.55
C SER A 161 15.81 -7.57 -8.37
N LYS A 162 15.41 -8.36 -9.37
CA LYS A 162 16.34 -9.04 -10.30
C LYS A 162 17.19 -8.09 -11.14
N TYR A 163 16.77 -6.83 -11.29
CA TYR A 163 17.51 -5.80 -12.04
C TYR A 163 18.46 -5.01 -11.14
N GLN A 164 18.47 -5.24 -9.83
CA GLN A 164 19.37 -4.55 -8.93
C GLN A 164 20.82 -4.97 -9.27
N ALA A 165 21.59 -4.03 -9.80
CA ALA A 165 23.00 -4.23 -10.11
C ALA A 165 23.74 -4.67 -8.83
N GLY A 166 24.48 -5.77 -8.92
CA GLY A 166 25.30 -6.32 -7.83
C GLY A 166 26.59 -5.54 -7.61
N ASP A 167 26.52 -4.21 -7.55
CA ASP A 167 27.68 -3.38 -7.23
C ASP A 167 28.04 -3.56 -5.75
N ASN A 168 28.93 -4.51 -5.49
CA ASN A 168 29.48 -4.84 -4.17
C ASN A 168 30.45 -3.77 -3.62
N HIS A 169 30.54 -2.60 -4.27
CA HIS A 169 31.64 -1.64 -4.05
C HIS A 169 31.24 -0.32 -3.38
N GLU A 170 29.97 -0.11 -3.03
CA GLU A 170 29.58 1.07 -2.24
C GLU A 170 28.94 0.66 -0.90
N GLU A 171 29.56 1.11 0.20
CA GLU A 171 28.99 1.10 1.55
C GLU A 171 27.76 2.03 1.60
N THR A 172 26.66 1.61 1.00
CA THR A 172 25.39 2.31 1.14
C THR A 172 24.72 1.91 2.45
N ILE A 173 24.18 2.89 3.16
CA ILE A 173 23.38 2.63 4.36
C ILE A 173 22.19 1.73 3.97
N ALA A 174 22.06 0.60 4.66
CA ALA A 174 20.98 -0.34 4.42
C ALA A 174 19.62 0.36 4.48
N GLY A 175 18.85 0.27 3.39
CA GLY A 175 17.53 0.87 3.28
C GLY A 175 17.48 2.31 2.76
N ALA A 176 18.62 2.98 2.51
CA ALA A 176 18.64 4.35 1.99
C ALA A 176 17.86 4.48 0.66
N GLY A 177 18.04 3.55 -0.28
CA GLY A 177 17.29 3.55 -1.55
C GLY A 177 15.77 3.42 -1.36
N ALA A 178 15.32 2.62 -0.38
CA ALA A 178 13.90 2.47 -0.07
C ALA A 178 13.31 3.74 0.56
N MET A 179 14.10 4.46 1.38
CA MET A 179 13.72 5.76 1.94
C MET A 179 13.65 6.84 0.85
N ILE A 180 14.66 6.91 -0.03
CA ILE A 180 14.65 7.84 -1.18
C ILE A 180 13.39 7.63 -2.02
N GLY A 181 13.04 6.37 -2.32
CA GLY A 181 11.82 6.06 -3.06
C GLY A 181 10.54 6.52 -2.34
N ILE A 182 10.47 6.41 -1.01
CA ILE A 182 9.32 6.91 -0.22
C ILE A 182 9.25 8.44 -0.30
N LEU A 183 10.37 9.13 -0.11
CA LEU A 183 10.43 10.59 -0.14
C LEU A 183 10.05 11.14 -1.51
N GLU A 184 10.55 10.52 -2.59
CA GLU A 184 10.19 10.90 -3.96
C GLU A 184 8.68 10.77 -4.21
N ARG A 185 8.07 9.64 -3.82
CA ARG A 185 6.62 9.46 -3.96
C ARG A 185 5.80 10.38 -3.07
N LEU A 186 6.30 10.71 -1.89
CA LEU A 186 5.69 11.73 -1.03
C LEU A 186 5.73 13.10 -1.71
N MET A 187 6.87 13.52 -2.26
CA MET A 187 6.99 14.79 -2.98
C MET A 187 6.09 14.83 -4.22
N MET A 188 6.05 13.74 -5.00
CA MET A 188 5.13 13.62 -6.14
C MET A 188 3.67 13.69 -5.71
N GLY A 189 3.30 12.93 -4.69
CA GLY A 189 1.93 12.87 -4.19
C GLY A 189 1.44 14.21 -3.66
N LEU A 190 2.25 14.91 -2.87
CA LEU A 190 1.95 16.27 -2.41
C LEU A 190 1.83 17.24 -3.58
N SER A 191 2.71 17.13 -4.58
CA SER A 191 2.65 17.98 -5.78
C SER A 191 1.34 17.77 -6.55
N LEU A 192 0.87 16.53 -6.68
CA LEU A 192 -0.43 16.23 -7.32
C LEU A 192 -1.61 16.81 -6.53
N ILE A 193 -1.62 16.65 -5.21
CA ILE A 193 -2.68 17.18 -4.34
C ILE A 193 -2.74 18.71 -4.41
N PHE A 194 -1.59 19.38 -4.47
CA PHE A 194 -1.52 20.85 -4.59
C PHE A 194 -1.60 21.38 -6.04
N GLY A 195 -1.76 20.50 -7.03
CA GLY A 195 -1.79 20.88 -8.45
C GLY A 195 -0.46 21.41 -9.01
N GLN A 196 0.66 21.18 -8.33
CA GLN A 196 2.00 21.64 -8.69
C GLN A 196 2.73 20.61 -9.57
N PHE A 197 2.18 20.30 -10.75
CA PHE A 197 2.73 19.26 -11.63
C PHE A 197 4.19 19.53 -12.06
N THR A 198 4.59 20.80 -12.20
CA THR A 198 5.98 21.18 -12.53
C THR A 198 6.99 20.71 -11.48
N SER A 199 6.61 20.69 -10.20
CA SER A 199 7.48 20.24 -9.11
C SER A 199 7.88 18.77 -9.24
N ILE A 200 7.03 17.94 -9.84
CA ILE A 200 7.35 16.53 -10.13
C ILE A 200 8.56 16.45 -11.06
N GLY A 201 8.53 17.19 -12.18
CA GLY A 201 9.65 17.25 -13.13
C GLY A 201 10.95 17.71 -12.47
N LEU A 202 10.90 18.74 -11.62
CA LEU A 202 12.07 19.24 -10.89
C LEU A 202 12.70 18.19 -9.97
N VAL A 203 11.90 17.40 -9.27
CA VAL A 203 12.40 16.32 -8.40
C VAL A 203 13.16 15.27 -9.21
N PHE A 204 12.64 14.84 -10.36
CA PHE A 204 13.32 13.86 -11.21
C PHE A 204 14.59 14.42 -11.86
N THR A 205 14.57 15.67 -12.30
CA THR A 205 15.76 16.34 -12.83
C THR A 205 16.84 16.42 -11.76
N ALA A 206 16.51 16.88 -10.55
CA ALA A 206 17.46 16.96 -9.44
C ALA A 206 18.02 15.59 -9.06
N LYS A 207 17.17 14.55 -9.00
CA LYS A 207 17.57 13.16 -8.74
C LYS A 207 18.51 12.62 -9.82
N SER A 208 18.28 12.97 -11.08
CA SER A 208 19.10 12.52 -12.22
C SER A 208 20.47 13.20 -12.21
N ILE A 209 20.51 14.51 -11.94
CA ILE A 209 21.77 15.27 -11.80
C ILE A 209 22.61 14.72 -10.64
N ALA A 210 22.01 14.48 -9.47
CA ALA A 210 22.72 13.96 -8.31
C ALA A 210 23.32 12.55 -8.51
N ARG A 211 22.86 11.80 -9.53
CA ARG A 211 23.33 10.45 -9.85
C ARG A 211 23.96 10.36 -11.23
N TYR A 212 24.22 11.48 -11.90
CA TYR A 212 24.62 11.52 -13.31
C TYR A 212 25.85 10.66 -13.60
N ASN A 213 26.95 10.84 -12.85
CA ASN A 213 28.18 10.09 -13.08
C ASN A 213 27.94 8.57 -13.02
N LYS A 214 27.24 8.10 -11.98
CA LYS A 214 26.96 6.67 -11.83
C LYS A 214 26.00 6.11 -12.89
N ILE A 215 25.02 6.90 -13.32
CA ILE A 215 24.13 6.55 -14.45
C ILE A 215 24.94 6.47 -15.75
N SER A 216 25.90 7.37 -15.96
CA SER A 216 26.73 7.40 -17.17
C SER A 216 27.77 6.27 -17.21
N GLU A 217 28.30 5.87 -16.06
CA GLU A 217 29.40 4.90 -15.96
C GLU A 217 28.92 3.44 -15.86
N SER A 218 27.71 3.20 -15.34
CA SER A 218 27.17 1.85 -15.12
C SER A 218 25.82 1.68 -15.80
N GLN A 219 25.80 0.93 -16.91
CA GLN A 219 24.58 0.62 -17.64
C GLN A 219 23.55 -0.13 -16.76
N SER A 220 24.00 -1.10 -15.97
CA SER A 220 23.12 -1.86 -15.08
C SER A 220 22.50 -0.99 -13.99
N PHE A 221 23.26 -0.02 -13.45
CA PHE A 221 22.73 0.97 -12.53
C PHE A 221 21.72 1.90 -13.22
N ALA A 222 22.02 2.37 -14.44
CA ALA A 222 21.13 3.22 -15.21
C ALA A 222 19.78 2.54 -15.49
N GLU A 223 19.80 1.28 -15.93
CA GLU A 223 18.59 0.49 -16.17
C GLU A 223 17.77 0.31 -14.89
N TYR A 224 18.39 -0.08 -13.78
CA TYR A 224 17.71 -0.22 -12.49
C TYR A 224 17.11 1.10 -12.00
N TYR A 225 17.87 2.20 -12.15
CA TYR A 225 17.43 3.54 -11.79
C TYR A 225 16.23 4.00 -12.62
N LEU A 226 16.26 3.79 -13.94
CA LEU A 226 15.16 4.16 -14.84
C LEU A 226 13.89 3.35 -14.50
N ILE A 227 14.02 2.03 -14.38
CA ILE A 227 12.89 1.13 -14.05
C ILE A 227 12.27 1.56 -12.71
N GLY A 228 13.08 1.82 -11.69
CA GLY A 228 12.59 2.28 -10.40
C GLY A 228 11.87 3.62 -10.45
N SER A 229 12.44 4.58 -11.15
CA SER A 229 11.89 5.93 -11.31
C SER A 229 10.56 5.93 -12.09
N LEU A 230 10.49 5.22 -13.21
CA LEU A 230 9.28 5.10 -14.02
C LEU A 230 8.17 4.33 -13.30
N PHE A 231 8.50 3.21 -12.64
CA PHE A 231 7.54 2.44 -11.87
C PHE A 231 6.97 3.27 -10.70
N SER A 232 7.82 4.03 -10.01
CA SER A 232 7.45 4.96 -8.94
C SER A 232 6.42 5.98 -9.43
N MET A 233 6.73 6.65 -10.56
CA MET A 233 5.85 7.66 -11.16
C MET A 233 4.51 7.07 -11.61
N ILE A 234 4.52 5.96 -12.35
CA ILE A 234 3.31 5.28 -12.81
C ILE A 234 2.45 4.84 -11.62
N SER A 235 3.05 4.29 -10.56
CA SER A 235 2.32 3.86 -9.38
C SER A 235 1.60 5.02 -8.69
N VAL A 236 2.29 6.16 -8.50
CA VAL A 236 1.67 7.34 -7.89
C VAL A 236 0.53 7.88 -8.75
N LEU A 237 0.73 7.98 -10.07
CA LEU A 237 -0.30 8.46 -10.99
C LEU A 237 -1.52 7.53 -11.05
N LEU A 238 -1.32 6.21 -11.03
CA LEU A 238 -2.43 5.25 -11.00
C LEU A 238 -3.22 5.34 -9.71
N VAL A 239 -2.57 5.41 -8.55
CA VAL A 239 -3.29 5.55 -7.26
C VAL A 239 -3.99 6.91 -7.19
N TYR A 240 -3.38 7.98 -7.73
CA TYR A 240 -4.02 9.29 -7.81
C TYR A 240 -5.26 9.25 -8.69
N ALA A 241 -5.17 8.67 -9.89
CA ALA A 241 -6.31 8.48 -10.78
C ALA A 241 -7.42 7.67 -10.10
N LEU A 242 -7.09 6.54 -9.46
CA LEU A 242 -8.08 5.71 -8.77
C LEU A 242 -8.85 6.43 -7.65
N LEU A 243 -8.21 7.37 -6.95
CA LEU A 243 -8.80 8.04 -5.80
C LEU A 243 -9.41 9.41 -6.16
N TYR A 244 -8.82 10.17 -7.08
CA TYR A 244 -9.15 11.58 -7.32
C TYR A 244 -9.68 11.89 -8.73
N TRP A 245 -9.69 10.94 -9.67
CA TRP A 245 -10.08 11.15 -11.06
C TRP A 245 -11.01 10.05 -11.62
#